data_AF-A0A181Z8D3-F1
#
_entry.id   AF-A0A181Z8D3-F1
#
_cell.length_a   1.000
_cell.length_b   1.000
_cell.length_c   1.000
_cell.angle_alpha   90.00
_cell.angle_beta   90.00
_cell.angle_gamma   90.00
#
_symmetry.space_group_name_H-M   'P 1'
#
loop_
_entity.id
_entity.type
_entity.pdbx_description
1 polymer ?
#
loop_
_entity_poly.entity_id
_entity_poly.type
_entity_poly.pdbx_seq_one_letter_code
_entity_poly.pdbx_strand_id
1 'polypeptide(L)'
;MEDEPAWVQRLREGAFPPVRWLLVAMAAVTVVGALLLWAEALHLRWVADLWEHTRRVGVVVLVPLAMVVAGPAVSLAVWWTGQRDRRAMARVRAAGDTVDLYLPVGTPTIREPDELPDPAPTLWTVDAAGLRGWTGGSAGPVHELPWVRIRRIAVATRRARGSDEDYGVWIDTDRGHVVLAPRTALGRPGTAGAGALRDVVDVLRRLSEEPAARAPKPSGESAVLGPAVRDGSSGDGSGGERPSRDHRQGDEP
;
A
#
# COMPACT_ATOMS: atom_id res chain seq x y z
N MET A 1 -27.00 -2.65 -1.29
CA MET A 1 -25.70 -3.31 -1.47
C MET A 1 -25.35 -3.12 -2.93
N GLU A 2 -24.59 -2.09 -3.27
CA GLU A 2 -23.97 -2.04 -4.60
C GLU A 2 -23.03 -3.23 -4.70
N ASP A 3 -23.07 -3.95 -5.82
CA ASP A 3 -22.18 -5.08 -6.06
C ASP A 3 -20.73 -4.60 -6.01
N GLU A 4 -20.05 -4.89 -4.90
CA GLU A 4 -18.64 -4.54 -4.73
C GLU A 4 -17.84 -5.26 -5.82
N PRO A 5 -16.97 -4.56 -6.57
CA PRO A 5 -16.34 -5.16 -7.72
C PRO A 5 -15.47 -6.34 -7.29
N ALA A 6 -15.56 -7.46 -8.02
CA ALA A 6 -14.96 -8.75 -7.64
C ALA A 6 -13.46 -8.69 -7.33
N TRP A 7 -12.74 -7.68 -7.82
CA TRP A 7 -11.33 -7.50 -7.51
C TRP A 7 -11.09 -6.94 -6.11
N VAL A 8 -11.99 -6.12 -5.55
CA VAL A 8 -11.90 -5.63 -4.17
C VAL A 8 -12.20 -6.75 -3.20
N GLN A 9 -13.17 -7.62 -3.51
CA GLN A 9 -13.42 -8.84 -2.74
C GLN A 9 -12.16 -9.70 -2.59
N ARG A 10 -11.36 -9.84 -3.67
CA ARG A 10 -10.06 -10.53 -3.60
C ARG A 10 -9.04 -9.84 -2.69
N LEU A 11 -9.10 -8.51 -2.60
CA LEU A 11 -8.26 -7.75 -1.68
C LEU A 11 -8.71 -7.95 -0.23
N ARG A 12 -10.00 -8.07 0.05
CA ARG A 12 -10.51 -8.43 1.39
C ARG A 12 -10.05 -9.83 1.81
N GLU A 13 -10.09 -10.77 0.87
CA GLU A 13 -9.66 -12.16 1.09
C GLU A 13 -8.13 -12.33 1.17
N GLY A 14 -7.35 -11.32 0.78
CA GLY A 14 -5.90 -11.45 0.66
C GLY A 14 -5.48 -12.51 -0.38
N ALA A 15 -6.28 -12.68 -1.44
CA ALA A 15 -6.11 -13.72 -2.44
C ALA A 15 -5.08 -13.33 -3.52
N PHE A 16 -4.26 -14.30 -3.93
CA PHE A 16 -3.33 -14.13 -5.06
C PHE A 16 -4.00 -14.61 -6.37
N PRO A 17 -4.01 -13.78 -7.43
CA PRO A 17 -4.56 -14.19 -8.71
C PRO A 17 -3.66 -15.25 -9.36
N PRO A 18 -4.23 -16.17 -10.18
CA PRO A 18 -3.45 -17.16 -10.90
C PRO A 18 -2.56 -16.47 -11.96
N VAL A 19 -1.25 -16.47 -11.74
CA VAL A 19 -0.27 -15.85 -12.67
C VAL A 19 0.09 -16.73 -13.86
N ARG A 20 -0.34 -18.00 -13.87
CA ARG A 20 0.03 -18.99 -14.90
C ARG A 20 -0.23 -18.53 -16.34
N TRP A 21 -1.39 -17.92 -16.59
CA TRP A 21 -1.76 -17.46 -17.94
C TRP A 21 -0.94 -16.26 -18.39
N LEU A 22 -0.59 -15.37 -17.46
CA LEU A 22 0.33 -14.25 -17.74
C LEU A 22 1.72 -14.80 -18.11
N LEU A 23 2.22 -15.78 -17.37
CA LEU A 23 3.51 -16.42 -17.66
C LEU A 23 3.49 -17.14 -19.02
N VAL A 24 2.41 -17.85 -19.35
CA VAL A 24 2.23 -18.48 -20.67
C VAL A 24 2.22 -17.43 -21.79
N ALA A 25 1.48 -16.33 -21.62
CA ALA A 25 1.44 -15.26 -22.61
C ALA A 25 2.83 -14.61 -22.80
N MET A 26 3.55 -14.34 -21.71
CA MET A 26 4.91 -13.78 -21.77
C MET A 26 5.91 -14.75 -22.41
N ALA A 27 5.80 -16.05 -22.13
CA ALA A 27 6.60 -17.07 -22.78
C ALA A 27 6.32 -17.11 -24.30
N ALA A 28 5.05 -17.06 -24.71
CA ALA A 28 4.67 -16.99 -26.12
C ALA A 28 5.25 -15.75 -26.82
N VAL A 29 5.13 -14.57 -26.19
CA VAL A 29 5.72 -13.31 -26.69
C VAL A 29 7.23 -13.42 -26.85
N THR A 30 7.91 -14.03 -25.88
CA THR A 30 9.36 -14.24 -25.91
C THR A 30 9.77 -15.17 -27.05
N VAL A 31 9.05 -16.29 -27.23
CA VAL A 31 9.30 -17.25 -28.32
C VAL A 31 9.08 -16.60 -29.68
N VAL A 32 8.00 -15.83 -29.85
CA VAL A 32 7.73 -15.09 -31.10
C VAL A 32 8.84 -14.08 -31.39
N GLY A 33 9.27 -13.30 -30.39
CA GLY A 33 10.39 -12.36 -30.53
C GLY A 33 11.69 -13.06 -30.93
N ALA A 34 11.98 -14.23 -30.34
CA ALA A 34 13.16 -15.01 -30.66
C ALA A 34 13.12 -15.58 -32.09
N LEU A 35 11.94 -16.05 -32.54
CA LEU A 35 11.74 -16.52 -33.92
C LEU A 35 11.91 -15.40 -34.94
N LEU A 36 11.44 -14.18 -34.63
CA LEU A 36 11.63 -13.01 -35.48
C LEU A 36 13.12 -12.65 -35.60
N LEU A 37 13.85 -12.59 -34.48
CA LEU A 37 15.30 -12.37 -34.50
C LEU A 37 16.05 -13.46 -35.27
N TRP A 38 15.63 -14.71 -35.12
CA TRP A 38 16.21 -15.84 -35.86
C TRP A 38 15.97 -15.71 -37.38
N ALA A 39 14.76 -15.33 -37.79
CA ALA A 39 14.42 -15.09 -39.19
C ALA A 39 15.21 -13.92 -39.78
N GLU A 40 15.37 -12.83 -39.02
CA GLU A 40 16.23 -11.69 -39.41
C GLU A 40 17.68 -12.10 -39.58
N ALA A 41 18.22 -12.92 -38.66
CA ALA A 41 19.58 -13.43 -38.75
C ALA A 41 19.81 -14.31 -40.00
N LEU A 42 18.83 -15.13 -40.39
CA LEU A 42 18.93 -15.95 -41.61
C LEU A 42 18.82 -15.13 -42.91
N HIS A 43 18.19 -13.95 -42.85
CA HIS A 43 17.99 -13.06 -43.99
C HIS A 43 18.86 -11.79 -43.94
N LEU A 44 20.03 -11.86 -43.30
CA LEU A 44 21.01 -10.78 -43.15
C LEU A 44 21.31 -10.01 -44.46
N ARG A 45 21.36 -10.72 -45.61
CA ARG A 45 21.59 -10.09 -46.92
C ARG A 45 20.42 -9.21 -47.38
N TRP A 46 19.18 -9.58 -47.06
CA TRP A 46 17.97 -8.82 -47.39
C TRP A 46 17.79 -7.60 -46.48
N VAL A 47 18.17 -7.75 -45.20
CA VAL A 47 18.18 -6.65 -44.22
C VAL A 47 19.25 -5.60 -44.58
N ALA A 48 20.41 -6.04 -45.09
CA ALA A 48 21.47 -5.15 -45.56
C ALA A 48 21.03 -4.29 -46.77
N ASP A 49 20.35 -4.87 -47.77
CA ASP A 49 19.79 -4.12 -48.90
C ASP A 49 18.69 -3.13 -48.48
N LEU A 50 17.88 -3.49 -47.46
CA LEU A 50 16.88 -2.60 -46.86
C LEU A 50 17.51 -1.45 -46.04
N TRP A 51 18.71 -1.69 -45.48
CA TRP A 51 19.45 -0.75 -44.63
C TRP A 51 19.86 0.51 -45.41
N GLU A 52 20.16 0.37 -46.70
CA GLU A 52 20.52 1.49 -47.57
C GLU A 52 19.31 2.37 -47.95
N HIS A 53 18.09 1.85 -47.92
CA HIS A 53 16.93 2.54 -48.53
C HIS A 53 15.90 3.12 -47.55
N THR A 54 15.90 2.73 -46.25
CA THR A 54 14.78 3.11 -45.34
C THR A 54 15.20 3.56 -43.94
N ARG A 55 14.92 4.83 -43.58
CA ARG A 55 15.15 5.43 -42.24
C ARG A 55 14.36 4.80 -41.07
N ARG A 56 13.45 3.84 -41.31
CA ARG A 56 12.60 3.19 -40.28
C ARG A 56 13.20 1.91 -39.67
N VAL A 57 14.42 1.52 -40.08
CA VAL A 57 15.09 0.25 -39.73
C VAL A 57 15.37 0.07 -38.24
N GLY A 58 15.55 1.14 -37.46
CA GLY A 58 15.74 1.02 -36.01
C GLY A 58 14.59 0.27 -35.33
N VAL A 59 13.36 0.39 -35.85
CA VAL A 59 12.17 -0.29 -35.31
C VAL A 59 12.19 -1.79 -35.60
N VAL A 60 12.80 -2.22 -36.70
CA VAL A 60 12.77 -3.63 -37.16
C VAL A 60 13.57 -4.52 -36.21
N VAL A 61 14.76 -4.09 -35.78
CA VAL A 61 15.60 -4.89 -34.86
C VAL A 61 15.26 -4.63 -33.39
N LEU A 62 14.85 -3.41 -33.02
CA LEU A 62 14.55 -3.06 -31.63
C LEU A 62 13.28 -3.74 -31.12
N VAL A 63 12.26 -3.91 -31.95
CA VAL A 63 10.98 -4.49 -31.52
C VAL A 63 11.12 -5.98 -31.12
N PRO A 64 11.70 -6.86 -31.94
CA PRO A 64 11.93 -8.27 -31.57
C PRO A 64 12.83 -8.41 -30.35
N LEU A 65 13.90 -7.61 -30.28
CA LEU A 65 14.78 -7.59 -29.11
C LEU A 65 14.02 -7.17 -27.84
N ALA A 66 13.21 -6.11 -27.93
CA ALA A 66 12.37 -5.67 -26.82
C ALA A 66 11.39 -6.77 -26.39
N MET A 67 10.79 -7.52 -27.32
CA MET A 67 9.89 -8.64 -26.99
C MET A 67 10.62 -9.76 -26.23
N VAL A 68 11.84 -10.12 -26.66
CA VAL A 68 12.66 -11.16 -26.01
C VAL A 68 13.07 -10.75 -24.60
N VAL A 69 13.37 -9.47 -24.37
CA VAL A 69 13.78 -8.97 -23.05
C VAL A 69 12.58 -8.73 -22.14
N ALA A 70 11.48 -8.21 -22.67
CA ALA A 70 10.30 -7.84 -21.90
C ALA A 70 9.65 -9.06 -21.21
N GLY A 71 9.55 -10.20 -21.88
CA GLY A 71 8.93 -11.39 -21.32
C GLY A 71 9.60 -11.91 -20.03
N PRO A 72 10.92 -12.19 -20.04
CA PRO A 72 11.68 -12.54 -18.86
C PRO A 72 11.66 -11.45 -17.79
N ALA A 73 11.81 -10.17 -18.18
CA ALA A 73 11.80 -9.05 -17.24
C ALA A 73 10.47 -8.95 -16.48
N VAL A 74 9.33 -9.06 -17.18
CA VAL A 74 7.99 -9.07 -16.57
C VAL A 74 7.80 -10.29 -15.68
N SER A 75 8.27 -11.46 -16.12
CA SER A 75 8.17 -12.70 -15.34
C SER A 75 8.95 -12.61 -14.03
N LEU A 76 10.16 -12.06 -14.09
CA LEU A 76 10.99 -11.82 -12.92
C LEU A 76 10.35 -10.79 -11.98
N ALA A 77 9.78 -9.71 -12.53
CA ALA A 77 9.08 -8.69 -11.76
C ALA A 77 7.86 -9.27 -11.02
N VAL A 78 7.06 -10.12 -11.67
CA VAL A 78 5.93 -10.83 -11.04
C VAL A 78 6.41 -11.75 -9.93
N TRP A 79 7.50 -12.50 -10.16
CA TRP A 79 8.06 -13.41 -9.15
C TRP A 79 8.59 -12.65 -7.93
N TRP A 80 9.39 -11.60 -8.13
CA TRP A 80 9.92 -10.76 -7.05
C TRP A 80 8.82 -10.10 -6.25
N THR A 81 7.84 -9.52 -6.94
CA THR A 81 6.70 -8.86 -6.30
C THR A 81 5.86 -9.85 -5.50
N GLY A 82 5.58 -11.02 -6.07
CA GLY A 82 4.90 -12.11 -5.37
C GLY A 82 5.65 -12.56 -4.12
N GLN A 83 6.97 -12.66 -4.17
CA GLN A 83 7.75 -13.07 -3.01
C GLN A 83 7.77 -12.00 -1.90
N ARG A 84 7.86 -10.72 -2.25
CA ARG A 84 7.76 -9.61 -1.29
C ARG A 84 6.40 -9.58 -0.60
N ASP A 85 5.32 -9.70 -1.37
CA ASP A 85 3.95 -9.69 -0.86
C ASP A 85 3.68 -10.89 0.03
N ARG A 86 4.15 -12.09 -0.35
CA ARG A 86 4.03 -13.30 0.49
C ARG A 86 4.74 -13.15 1.83
N ARG A 87 5.93 -12.54 1.84
CA ARG A 87 6.66 -12.26 3.08
C ARG A 87 5.89 -11.28 3.96
N ALA A 88 5.39 -10.18 3.40
CA ALA A 88 4.57 -9.22 4.17
C ALA A 88 3.28 -9.88 4.70
N MET A 89 2.58 -10.65 3.87
CA MET A 89 1.40 -11.42 4.28
C MET A 89 1.70 -12.43 5.40
N ALA A 90 2.86 -13.09 5.35
CA ALA A 90 3.28 -13.99 6.42
C ALA A 90 3.46 -13.24 7.75
N ARG A 91 3.94 -11.99 7.73
CA ARG A 91 4.03 -11.14 8.93
C ARG A 91 2.66 -10.74 9.46
N VAL A 92 1.76 -10.29 8.59
CA VAL A 92 0.38 -9.96 8.97
C VAL A 92 -0.31 -11.16 9.62
N ARG A 93 -0.21 -12.35 9.00
CA ARG A 93 -0.81 -13.57 9.54
C ARG A 93 -0.18 -14.01 10.86
N ALA A 94 1.11 -13.78 11.04
CA ALA A 94 1.80 -14.08 12.30
C ALA A 94 1.38 -13.14 13.43
N ALA A 95 1.00 -11.89 13.12
CA ALA A 95 0.47 -10.95 14.11
C ALA A 95 -0.94 -11.32 14.59
N GLY A 96 -1.72 -12.03 13.78
CA GLY A 96 -3.05 -12.53 14.16
C GLY A 96 -4.15 -11.45 14.22
N ASP A 97 -3.90 -10.28 13.65
CA ASP A 97 -4.87 -9.18 13.59
C ASP A 97 -6.07 -9.52 12.69
N THR A 98 -7.25 -9.01 13.04
CA THR A 98 -8.42 -9.04 12.15
C THR A 98 -8.25 -7.96 11.09
N VAL A 99 -8.24 -8.36 9.81
CA VAL A 99 -7.99 -7.46 8.67
C VAL A 99 -9.22 -7.43 7.77
N ASP A 100 -9.74 -6.22 7.53
CA ASP A 100 -10.93 -5.99 6.70
C ASP A 100 -10.57 -5.79 5.21
N LEU A 101 -9.36 -5.29 4.94
CA LEU A 101 -8.84 -5.09 3.57
C LEU A 101 -7.31 -5.19 3.52
N TYR A 102 -6.80 -5.93 2.54
CA TYR A 102 -5.37 -5.97 2.20
C TYR A 102 -5.10 -5.07 0.99
N LEU A 103 -4.37 -3.98 1.18
CA LEU A 103 -4.05 -3.01 0.16
C LEU A 103 -2.57 -3.13 -0.24
N PRO A 104 -2.23 -3.96 -1.24
CA PRO A 104 -0.87 -4.01 -1.76
C PRO A 104 -0.55 -2.66 -2.40
N VAL A 105 0.57 -2.07 -2.02
CA VAL A 105 1.04 -0.81 -2.62
C VAL A 105 2.25 -1.09 -3.49
N GLY A 106 2.34 -0.42 -4.62
CA GLY A 106 3.60 -0.28 -5.34
C GLY A 106 4.46 0.73 -4.60
N THR A 107 5.78 0.61 -4.69
CA THR A 107 6.68 1.70 -4.29
C THR A 107 6.40 2.91 -5.20
N PRO A 108 5.84 4.02 -4.71
CA PRO A 108 5.61 5.19 -5.54
C PRO A 108 6.91 5.98 -5.67
N THR A 109 7.42 6.09 -6.89
CA THR A 109 8.28 7.19 -7.32
C THR A 109 7.44 8.47 -7.37
N ILE A 110 7.26 9.13 -6.22
CA ILE A 110 7.26 10.59 -6.03
C ILE A 110 7.58 10.78 -4.55
N ARG A 111 8.87 10.98 -4.27
CA ARG A 111 9.36 11.45 -2.99
C ARG A 111 9.17 12.97 -2.99
N GLU A 112 8.02 13.44 -2.50
CA GLU A 112 8.08 14.66 -1.72
C GLU A 112 8.78 14.33 -0.39
N PRO A 113 9.60 15.22 0.16
CA PRO A 113 10.80 14.82 0.91
C PRO A 113 10.56 14.10 2.25
N ASP A 114 9.33 13.98 2.75
CA ASP A 114 9.15 13.80 4.21
C ASP A 114 8.09 12.79 4.69
N GLU A 115 7.38 12.05 3.84
CA GLU A 115 6.07 11.55 4.33
C GLU A 115 6.04 10.13 4.92
N LEU A 116 6.98 9.25 4.57
CA LEU A 116 7.16 7.98 5.28
C LEU A 116 8.64 7.70 5.53
N PRO A 117 9.10 7.63 6.79
CA PRO A 117 10.45 7.20 7.07
C PRO A 117 10.67 5.76 6.59
N ASP A 118 11.88 5.47 6.13
CA ASP A 118 12.27 4.11 5.78
C ASP A 118 12.12 3.18 7.00
N PRO A 119 11.63 1.94 6.82
CA PRO A 119 11.39 1.29 5.53
C PRO A 119 10.01 1.58 4.92
N ALA A 120 9.99 1.79 3.61
CA ALA A 120 8.74 1.92 2.85
C ALA A 120 7.87 0.63 2.94
N PRO A 121 6.56 0.76 3.29
CA PRO A 121 5.66 -0.37 3.37
C PRO A 121 5.30 -0.90 1.98
N THR A 122 5.23 -2.23 1.85
CA THR A 122 4.85 -2.92 0.61
C THR A 122 3.38 -3.34 0.59
N LEU A 123 2.77 -3.44 1.78
CA LEU A 123 1.40 -3.87 1.99
C LEU A 123 0.80 -3.03 3.11
N TRP A 124 -0.39 -2.49 2.91
CA TRP A 124 -1.18 -1.90 3.97
C TRP A 124 -2.32 -2.82 4.35
N THR A 125 -2.58 -2.99 5.64
CA THR A 125 -3.79 -3.64 6.15
C THR A 125 -4.71 -2.57 6.70
N VAL A 126 -6.00 -2.75 6.48
CA VAL A 126 -7.05 -1.87 7.02
C VAL A 126 -7.85 -2.67 8.03
N ASP A 127 -8.03 -2.10 9.21
CA ASP A 127 -8.82 -2.66 10.30
C ASP A 127 -9.66 -1.56 10.98
N ALA A 128 -10.38 -1.94 12.04
CA ALA A 128 -11.19 -1.01 12.81
C ALA A 128 -10.40 0.12 13.50
N ALA A 129 -9.08 -0.06 13.73
CA ALA A 129 -8.23 0.94 14.36
C ALA A 129 -7.65 1.93 13.34
N GLY A 130 -7.38 1.47 12.11
CA GLY A 130 -6.84 2.31 11.04
C GLY A 130 -6.13 1.53 9.95
N LEU A 131 -5.09 2.16 9.41
CA LEU A 131 -4.21 1.61 8.40
C LEU A 131 -2.88 1.22 9.04
N ARG A 132 -2.40 0.00 8.79
CA ARG A 132 -1.06 -0.46 9.22
C ARG A 132 -0.21 -0.86 8.02
N GLY A 133 0.97 -0.27 7.91
CA GLY A 133 1.93 -0.52 6.84
C GLY A 133 2.91 -1.63 7.20
N TRP A 134 3.08 -2.60 6.32
CA TRP A 134 3.89 -3.80 6.51
C TRP A 134 4.98 -3.92 5.46
N THR A 135 6.12 -4.47 5.88
CA THR A 135 7.23 -4.88 5.00
C THR A 135 7.68 -6.28 5.37
N GLY A 136 8.15 -7.06 4.40
CA GLY A 136 8.62 -8.43 4.66
C GLY A 136 9.83 -8.53 5.59
N GLY A 137 10.58 -7.43 5.76
CA GLY A 137 11.76 -7.34 6.60
C GLY A 137 11.48 -7.13 8.09
N SER A 138 10.31 -6.61 8.46
CA SER A 138 9.96 -6.28 9.85
C SER A 138 9.11 -7.38 10.48
N ALA A 139 9.19 -7.54 11.80
CA ALA A 139 8.32 -8.44 12.55
C ALA A 139 6.92 -7.87 12.80
N GLY A 140 6.81 -6.54 12.90
CA GLY A 140 5.54 -5.83 13.10
C GLY A 140 5.29 -4.76 12.03
N PRO A 141 4.17 -4.01 12.15
CA PRO A 141 3.89 -2.89 11.27
C PRO A 141 4.99 -1.83 11.43
N VAL A 142 5.42 -1.27 10.29
CA VAL A 142 6.44 -0.22 10.23
C VAL A 142 5.82 1.18 10.24
N HIS A 143 4.53 1.27 9.90
CA HIS A 143 3.75 2.51 9.94
C HIS A 143 2.34 2.22 10.46
N GLU A 144 1.79 3.15 11.22
CA GLU A 144 0.42 3.07 11.72
C GLU A 144 -0.26 4.42 11.55
N LEU A 145 -1.39 4.44 10.83
CA LEU A 145 -2.25 5.60 10.63
C LEU A 145 -3.63 5.29 11.20
N PRO A 146 -3.87 5.65 12.47
CA PRO A 146 -5.18 5.54 13.09
C PRO A 146 -6.22 6.38 12.34
N TRP A 147 -7.47 5.92 12.27
CA TRP A 147 -8.55 6.66 11.61
C TRP A 147 -8.71 8.09 12.16
N VAL A 148 -8.52 8.28 13.46
CA VAL A 148 -8.61 9.60 14.13
C VAL A 148 -7.60 10.63 13.60
N ARG A 149 -6.49 10.18 13.00
CA ARG A 149 -5.48 11.08 12.41
C ARG A 149 -5.76 11.40 10.95
N ILE A 150 -6.64 10.64 10.28
CA ILE A 150 -6.95 10.80 8.87
C ILE A 150 -8.07 11.82 8.74
N ARG A 151 -7.76 12.95 8.10
CA ARG A 151 -8.72 14.05 7.86
C ARG A 151 -9.48 13.86 6.55
N ARG A 152 -8.79 13.34 5.53
CA ARG A 152 -9.35 13.20 4.19
C ARG A 152 -8.69 12.05 3.44
N ILE A 153 -9.50 11.33 2.68
CA ILE A 153 -9.04 10.32 1.71
C ILE A 153 -9.56 10.73 0.34
N ALA A 154 -8.70 10.83 -0.66
CA ALA A 154 -9.06 11.27 -2.01
C ALA A 154 -8.19 10.57 -3.07
N VAL A 155 -8.56 10.69 -4.34
CA VAL A 155 -7.67 10.29 -5.45
C VAL A 155 -6.61 11.37 -5.65
N ALA A 156 -5.35 10.96 -5.69
CA ALA A 156 -4.22 11.82 -6.00
C ALA A 156 -4.14 12.03 -7.52
N THR A 157 -4.20 13.30 -7.94
CA THR A 157 -4.15 13.72 -9.34
C THR A 157 -2.89 14.54 -9.58
N ARG A 158 -2.13 14.22 -10.64
CA ARG A 158 -0.99 15.04 -11.08
C ARG A 158 -1.21 15.53 -12.50
N ARG A 159 -0.69 16.70 -12.84
CA ARG A 159 -0.74 17.20 -14.22
C ARG A 159 0.46 16.69 -15.01
N ALA A 160 0.21 15.85 -16.02
CA ALA A 160 1.23 15.28 -16.90
C ALA A 160 0.88 15.53 -18.37
N ARG A 161 1.80 16.15 -19.12
CA ARG A 161 1.64 16.44 -20.56
C ARG A 161 0.31 17.14 -20.92
N GLY A 162 -0.14 18.06 -20.06
CA GLY A 162 -1.36 18.83 -20.28
C GLY A 162 -2.68 18.13 -19.91
N SER A 163 -2.62 16.88 -19.44
CA SER A 163 -3.77 16.15 -18.87
C SER A 163 -3.57 15.92 -17.38
N ASP A 164 -4.67 15.87 -16.64
CA ASP A 164 -4.64 15.39 -15.25
C ASP A 164 -4.66 13.85 -15.26
N GLU A 165 -3.78 13.25 -14.46
CA GLU A 165 -3.56 11.80 -14.36
C GLU A 165 -3.75 11.36 -12.89
N ASP A 166 -4.71 10.47 -12.67
CA ASP A 166 -4.94 9.82 -11.37
C ASP A 166 -3.80 8.80 -11.14
N TYR A 167 -3.00 8.98 -10.09
CA TYR A 167 -1.79 8.16 -9.87
C TYR A 167 -1.73 7.47 -8.50
N GLY A 168 -2.64 7.79 -7.57
CA GLY A 168 -2.65 7.19 -6.23
C GLY A 168 -3.85 7.58 -5.38
N VAL A 169 -3.79 7.20 -4.11
CA VAL A 169 -4.73 7.57 -3.05
C VAL A 169 -4.02 8.54 -2.14
N TRP A 170 -4.53 9.77 -2.07
CA TRP A 170 -4.09 10.81 -1.16
C TRP A 170 -4.77 10.64 0.20
N ILE A 171 -3.99 10.54 1.25
CA ILE A 171 -4.44 10.49 2.64
C ILE A 171 -3.90 11.72 3.35
N ASP A 172 -4.77 12.65 3.70
CA ASP A 172 -4.43 13.84 4.47
C ASP A 172 -4.48 13.52 5.96
N THR A 173 -3.43 13.87 6.69
CA THR A 173 -3.27 13.60 8.11
C THR A 173 -3.09 14.91 8.90
N ASP A 174 -3.05 14.81 10.22
CA ASP A 174 -2.74 15.95 11.09
C ASP A 174 -1.28 16.45 10.95
N ARG A 175 -0.38 15.63 10.39
CA ARG A 175 1.07 15.88 10.33
C ARG A 175 1.62 16.04 8.91
N GLY A 176 0.77 15.98 7.90
CA GLY A 176 1.18 15.99 6.48
C GLY A 176 0.24 15.14 5.65
N HIS A 177 0.65 14.74 4.46
CA HIS A 177 -0.08 13.81 3.61
C HIS A 177 0.66 12.48 3.47
N VAL A 178 0.01 11.50 2.86
CA VAL A 178 0.59 10.24 2.43
C VAL A 178 -0.07 9.87 1.11
N VAL A 179 0.73 9.62 0.08
CA VAL A 179 0.22 9.12 -1.20
C VAL A 179 0.53 7.64 -1.36
N LEU A 180 -0.52 6.83 -1.41
CA LEU A 180 -0.43 5.39 -1.64
C LEU A 180 -0.67 5.10 -3.12
N ALA A 181 0.17 4.27 -3.76
CA ALA A 181 -0.08 3.77 -5.11
C ALA A 181 -0.58 2.32 -5.03
N PRO A 182 -1.88 2.08 -4.76
CA PRO A 182 -2.40 0.74 -4.56
C PRO A 182 -2.31 -0.09 -5.84
N ARG A 183 -2.24 -1.40 -5.69
CA ARG A 183 -2.27 -2.40 -6.75
C ARG A 183 -3.59 -3.13 -6.68
N THR A 184 -4.11 -3.57 -7.82
CA THR A 184 -5.42 -4.24 -7.87
C THR A 184 -5.40 -5.69 -7.37
N ALA A 185 -4.21 -6.23 -7.06
CA ALA A 185 -4.05 -7.58 -6.55
C ALA A 185 -2.65 -7.80 -5.95
N LEU A 186 -2.57 -8.70 -4.97
CA LEU A 186 -1.29 -9.20 -4.45
C LEU A 186 -0.50 -9.92 -5.55
N GLY A 187 0.81 -9.73 -5.58
CA GLY A 187 1.74 -10.32 -6.54
C GLY A 187 1.71 -9.73 -7.95
N ARG A 188 0.84 -8.73 -8.23
CA ARG A 188 0.90 -7.97 -9.48
C ARG A 188 1.89 -6.81 -9.37
N PRO A 189 2.70 -6.52 -10.39
CA PRO A 189 3.64 -5.40 -10.36
C PRO A 189 2.98 -4.04 -10.67
N GLY A 190 1.85 -4.02 -11.38
CA GLY A 190 1.18 -2.79 -11.83
C GLY A 190 0.30 -2.14 -10.75
N THR A 191 0.31 -0.81 -10.72
CA THR A 191 -0.58 0.02 -9.91
C THR A 191 -2.01 0.02 -10.47
N ALA A 192 -2.97 0.38 -9.62
CA ALA A 192 -4.36 0.55 -9.98
C ALA A 192 -4.53 1.75 -10.93
N GLY A 193 -5.36 1.58 -11.95
CA GLY A 193 -5.79 2.68 -12.82
C GLY A 193 -6.87 3.54 -12.18
N ALA A 194 -7.18 4.68 -12.80
CA ALA A 194 -8.11 5.71 -12.30
C ALA A 194 -9.43 5.18 -11.72
N GLY A 195 -10.12 4.28 -12.42
CA GLY A 195 -11.38 3.69 -11.94
C GLY A 195 -11.18 2.89 -10.65
N ALA A 196 -10.16 2.03 -10.62
CA ALA A 196 -9.85 1.24 -9.43
C ALA A 196 -9.37 2.09 -8.25
N LEU A 197 -8.72 3.24 -8.49
CA LEU A 197 -8.37 4.19 -7.42
C LEU A 197 -9.60 4.78 -6.74
N ARG A 198 -10.66 5.08 -7.51
CA ARG A 198 -11.93 5.59 -6.97
C ARG A 198 -12.62 4.53 -6.11
N ASP A 199 -12.69 3.29 -6.61
CA ASP A 199 -13.21 2.16 -5.84
C ASP A 199 -12.47 1.99 -4.50
N VAL A 200 -11.12 2.07 -4.49
CA VAL A 200 -10.34 2.00 -3.24
C VAL A 200 -10.70 3.15 -2.31
N VAL A 201 -10.76 4.39 -2.80
CA VAL A 201 -11.09 5.56 -1.98
C VAL A 201 -12.48 5.39 -1.35
N ASP A 202 -13.47 4.93 -2.12
CA ASP A 202 -14.83 4.74 -1.63
C ASP A 202 -14.88 3.64 -0.56
N VAL A 203 -14.17 2.52 -0.77
CA VAL A 203 -14.06 1.44 0.22
C VAL A 203 -13.37 1.93 1.50
N LEU A 204 -12.25 2.66 1.39
CA LEU A 204 -11.54 3.19 2.54
C LEU A 204 -12.38 4.20 3.33
N ARG A 205 -13.17 5.04 2.66
CA ARG A 205 -14.10 5.97 3.32
C ARG A 205 -15.18 5.21 4.08
N ARG A 206 -15.82 4.22 3.45
CA ARG A 206 -16.83 3.37 4.12
C ARG A 206 -16.24 2.68 5.36
N LEU A 207 -15.03 2.12 5.24
CA LEU A 207 -14.33 1.49 6.36
C LEU A 207 -13.87 2.47 7.43
N SER A 208 -13.69 3.76 7.13
CA SER A 208 -13.38 4.78 8.14
C SER A 208 -14.62 5.21 8.93
N GLU A 209 -15.81 5.10 8.33
CA GLU A 209 -17.09 5.48 8.94
C GLU A 209 -17.67 4.36 9.82
N GLU A 210 -17.46 3.10 9.45
CA GLU A 210 -18.01 1.93 10.17
C GLU A 210 -17.51 1.77 11.63
N PRO A 211 -16.23 2.03 11.97
CA PRO A 211 -15.74 2.02 13.35
C PRO A 211 -16.38 3.11 14.21
N ALA A 212 -16.65 4.29 13.63
CA ALA A 212 -17.33 5.38 14.32
C ALA A 212 -18.81 5.04 14.60
N ALA A 213 -19.44 4.24 13.74
CA ALA A 213 -20.80 3.73 13.95
C ALA A 213 -20.88 2.57 14.97
N ARG A 214 -19.76 1.86 15.20
CA ARG A 214 -19.64 0.75 16.16
C ARG A 214 -19.16 1.20 17.54
N ALA A 215 -18.75 2.45 17.70
CA ALA A 215 -18.46 3.03 19.01
C ALA A 215 -19.75 3.04 19.85
N PRO A 216 -19.75 2.48 21.07
CA PRO A 216 -20.92 2.55 21.94
C PRO A 216 -21.25 4.03 22.17
N LYS A 217 -22.50 4.43 21.89
CA LYS A 217 -23.03 5.70 22.38
C LYS A 217 -22.65 5.77 23.86
N PRO A 218 -21.99 6.84 24.34
CA PRO A 218 -21.87 7.03 25.78
C PRO A 218 -23.31 7.08 26.29
N SER A 219 -23.71 6.03 26.99
CA SER A 219 -24.97 5.97 27.70
C SER A 219 -24.90 7.06 28.76
N GLY A 220 -25.29 8.27 28.33
CA GLY A 220 -25.60 9.40 29.19
C GLY A 220 -26.87 9.08 29.94
N GLU A 221 -26.76 8.12 30.85
CA GLU A 221 -27.72 7.85 31.90
C GLU A 221 -26.93 7.49 33.16
N SER A 222 -26.06 8.42 33.56
CA SER A 222 -25.85 8.66 34.99
C SER A 222 -27.20 9.11 35.55
N ALA A 223 -28.05 8.14 35.86
CA ALA A 223 -29.12 8.31 36.82
C ALA A 223 -28.46 8.70 38.12
N VAL A 224 -28.47 10.01 38.36
CA VAL A 224 -28.30 10.66 39.65
C VAL A 224 -29.23 9.97 40.64
N LEU A 225 -28.66 9.16 41.53
CA LEU A 225 -29.22 8.97 42.86
C LEU A 225 -28.11 9.21 43.89
N GLY A 226 -28.30 10.29 44.61
CA GLY A 226 -27.48 10.73 45.73
C GLY A 226 -27.56 9.79 46.94
N PRO A 227 -26.87 10.18 48.02
CA PRO A 227 -25.98 9.29 48.76
C PRO A 227 -26.65 8.60 49.94
N ALA A 228 -26.33 7.32 50.14
CA ALA A 228 -26.50 6.65 51.43
C ALA A 228 -25.23 6.89 52.26
N VAL A 229 -25.30 7.89 53.14
CA VAL A 229 -24.34 8.12 54.22
C VAL A 229 -24.57 7.09 55.32
N ARG A 230 -23.62 6.17 55.51
CA ARG A 230 -23.31 5.56 56.82
C ARG A 230 -22.03 4.71 56.75
N ASP A 231 -21.00 5.22 57.40
CA ASP A 231 -20.09 4.55 58.34
C ASP A 231 -19.02 5.62 58.67
N GLY A 232 -18.63 5.90 59.90
CA GLY A 232 -18.30 4.96 60.95
C GLY A 232 -16.81 5.16 61.25
N SER A 233 -16.53 6.02 62.23
CA SER A 233 -15.36 6.03 63.13
C SER A 233 -14.00 5.53 62.61
N SER A 234 -13.00 6.41 62.62
CA SER A 234 -11.75 6.29 63.41
C SER A 234 -10.59 7.03 62.73
N GLY A 235 -9.73 7.67 63.53
CA GLY A 235 -8.33 7.87 63.12
C GLY A 235 -7.81 9.30 63.18
N ASP A 236 -7.65 9.80 64.39
CA ASP A 236 -6.66 10.80 64.79
C ASP A 236 -5.25 10.46 64.26
N GLY A 237 -4.45 11.47 63.86
CA GLY A 237 -3.15 11.21 63.23
C GLY A 237 -2.44 12.44 62.65
N SER A 238 -1.88 13.24 63.55
CA SER A 238 -1.05 14.43 63.35
C SER A 238 0.29 14.21 62.60
N GLY A 239 0.79 15.29 61.99
CA GLY A 239 2.21 15.54 61.65
C GLY A 239 2.61 15.17 60.22
N GLY A 240 3.36 15.94 59.45
CA GLY A 240 4.17 17.13 59.69
C GLY A 240 5.15 17.28 58.49
N GLU A 241 5.60 18.51 58.25
CA GLU A 241 6.80 18.91 57.47
C GLU A 241 6.91 18.51 55.99
N ARG A 242 6.81 19.44 55.02
CA ARG A 242 7.81 20.43 54.53
C ARG A 242 9.05 19.85 53.80
N PRO A 243 9.63 20.63 52.87
CA PRO A 243 10.24 20.13 51.63
C PRO A 243 11.79 20.20 51.61
N SER A 244 12.41 19.41 50.73
CA SER A 244 13.79 19.55 50.23
C SER A 244 13.75 19.22 48.72
N ARG A 245 14.05 20.09 47.76
CA ARG A 245 15.25 20.92 47.47
C ARG A 245 16.47 20.09 47.01
N ASP A 246 17.16 20.70 46.05
CA ASP A 246 18.46 20.39 45.41
C ASP A 246 18.44 19.42 44.21
N HIS A 247 18.81 19.82 42.99
CA HIS A 247 20.02 20.48 42.42
C HIS A 247 20.99 19.47 41.79
N ARG A 248 21.20 19.63 40.47
CA ARG A 248 22.40 19.37 39.63
C ARG A 248 21.89 19.10 38.20
N GLN A 249 22.15 19.86 37.14
CA GLN A 249 23.28 20.71 36.70
C GLN A 249 24.62 19.98 36.55
N GLY A 250 25.11 20.01 35.30
CA GLY A 250 26.31 19.41 34.70
C GLY A 250 25.93 19.10 33.24
N ASP A 251 26.29 19.89 32.21
CA ASP A 251 27.62 20.39 31.77
C ASP A 251 28.66 19.29 31.93
N GLU A 252 29.42 18.80 30.95
CA GLU A 252 29.82 19.11 29.56
C GLU A 252 30.38 17.74 29.02
N PRO A 253 31.09 17.58 27.88
CA PRO A 253 31.59 18.53 26.87
C PRO A 253 31.07 18.31 25.44
#